data_AF-A0A7W3RA94-F1
#
_entry.id   AF-A0A7W3RA94-F1
#
_cell.length_a   1.000
_cell.length_b   1.000
_cell.length_c   1.000
_cell.angle_alpha   90.00
_cell.angle_beta   90.00
_cell.angle_gamma   90.00
#
_symmetry.space_group_name_H-M   'P 1'
#
loop_
_entity.id
_entity.type
_entity.pdbx_description
1 polymer ?
#
loop_
_entity_poly.entity_id
_entity_poly.type
_entity_poly.pdbx_seq_one_letter_code
_entity_poly.pdbx_strand_id
1 'polypeptide(L)'
;MSVQPARRTMTIGDALALLRPDFPDVTVSKIRFLEAEGLIEPQRTPSGYRKFTPADVDRLRFILSAQRDRYLPLRVIKEYLQARDRGEEVDPPWAAPARPARAPRRLVAADGAAAAPGEDVPDVRLTRRQLLDGAAADEELLAELEDAGLVRRTGRHYGAEALAVTRAAAALGRHGVQVRHLRAVKAAADRELGLIEQAVAPLLRRRGPGGPEEAERTARAIADLLARVHAALVCAGLRETLDR
;
A
#
# COMPACT_ATOMS: atom_id res chain seq x y z
N MET A 1 31.59 -32.12 22.20
CA MET A 1 30.20 -32.15 22.72
C MET A 1 29.63 -30.74 22.61
N SER A 2 28.99 -30.42 21.48
CA SER A 2 28.45 -29.08 21.25
C SER A 2 27.01 -29.05 21.74
N VAL A 3 26.79 -28.39 22.87
CA VAL A 3 25.46 -28.16 23.45
C VAL A 3 24.70 -27.26 22.50
N GLN A 4 23.77 -27.85 21.76
CA GLN A 4 22.84 -27.13 20.89
C GLN A 4 21.87 -26.38 21.81
N PRO A 5 21.85 -25.03 21.84
CA PRO A 5 20.90 -24.32 22.67
C PRO A 5 19.51 -24.71 22.19
N ALA A 6 18.68 -25.20 23.11
CA ALA A 6 17.31 -25.63 22.83
C ALA A 6 16.59 -24.51 22.07
N ARG A 7 16.39 -24.70 20.76
CA ARG A 7 15.65 -23.75 19.92
C ARG A 7 14.24 -23.72 20.48
N ARG A 8 13.92 -22.69 21.26
CA ARG A 8 12.59 -22.49 21.87
C ARG A 8 11.60 -22.30 20.72
N THR A 9 10.98 -23.39 20.31
CA THR A 9 10.03 -23.39 19.20
C THR A 9 8.64 -23.04 19.73
N MET A 10 8.03 -22.07 19.10
CA MET A 10 6.80 -21.42 19.52
C MET A 10 5.65 -21.79 18.58
N THR A 11 4.43 -21.84 19.10
CA THR A 11 3.24 -21.92 18.26
C THR A 11 2.92 -20.55 17.65
N ILE A 12 2.01 -20.52 16.68
CA ILE A 12 1.54 -19.23 16.12
C ILE A 12 0.86 -18.35 17.18
N GLY A 13 0.23 -18.96 18.19
CA GLY A 13 -0.38 -18.24 19.31
C GLY A 13 0.67 -17.60 20.22
N ASP A 14 1.74 -18.33 20.52
CA ASP A 14 2.87 -17.82 21.31
C ASP A 14 3.59 -16.68 20.57
N ALA A 15 3.83 -16.86 19.26
CA ALA A 15 4.41 -15.81 18.42
C ALA A 15 3.53 -14.56 18.37
N LEU A 16 2.21 -14.72 18.24
CA LEU A 16 1.26 -13.61 18.30
C LEU A 16 1.31 -12.90 19.67
N ALA A 17 1.34 -13.63 20.76
CA ALA A 17 1.39 -13.05 22.11
C ALA A 17 2.65 -12.18 22.32
N LEU A 18 3.78 -12.54 21.70
CA LEU A 18 5.02 -11.77 21.75
C LEU A 18 5.04 -10.52 20.85
N LEU A 19 4.16 -10.47 19.84
CA LEU A 19 4.05 -9.34 18.90
C LEU A 19 2.97 -8.33 19.32
N ARG A 20 1.91 -8.76 20.00
CA ARG A 20 0.77 -7.90 20.39
C ARG A 20 1.13 -6.64 21.20
N PRO A 21 2.11 -6.64 22.12
CA PRO A 21 2.46 -5.43 22.86
C PRO A 21 2.90 -4.26 21.95
N ASP A 22 3.63 -4.57 20.88
CA ASP A 22 4.13 -3.57 19.94
C ASP A 22 3.20 -3.37 18.73
N PHE A 23 2.38 -4.39 18.41
CA PHE A 23 1.49 -4.43 17.25
C PHE A 23 0.09 -4.91 17.65
N PRO A 24 -0.76 -4.05 18.24
CA PRO A 24 -2.05 -4.47 18.79
C PRO A 24 -3.03 -5.03 17.73
N ASP A 25 -2.92 -4.56 16.49
CA ASP A 25 -3.78 -4.96 15.37
C ASP A 25 -3.33 -6.25 14.66
N VAL A 26 -2.21 -6.85 15.07
CA VAL A 26 -1.71 -8.06 14.44
C VAL A 26 -2.58 -9.27 14.82
N THR A 27 -2.93 -10.09 13.82
CA THR A 27 -3.76 -11.27 14.00
C THR A 27 -3.07 -12.52 13.50
N VAL A 28 -3.55 -13.69 13.91
CA VAL A 28 -3.11 -14.99 13.36
C VAL A 28 -3.25 -15.01 11.82
N SER A 29 -4.32 -14.42 11.28
CA SER A 29 -4.54 -14.31 9.84
C SER A 29 -3.45 -13.49 9.15
N LYS A 30 -3.01 -12.38 9.76
CA LYS A 30 -1.91 -11.56 9.22
C LYS A 30 -0.59 -12.34 9.21
N ILE A 31 -0.26 -13.09 10.27
CA ILE A 31 0.97 -13.90 10.32
C ILE A 31 0.94 -14.99 9.22
N ARG A 32 -0.20 -15.68 9.05
CA ARG A 32 -0.37 -16.68 7.98
C ARG A 32 -0.28 -16.08 6.59
N PHE A 33 -0.79 -14.87 6.41
CA PHE A 33 -0.69 -14.14 5.15
C PHE A 33 0.79 -13.82 4.82
N LEU A 34 1.57 -13.34 5.79
CA LEU A 34 3.00 -13.05 5.58
C LEU A 34 3.83 -14.32 5.27
N GLU A 35 3.45 -15.46 5.83
CA GLU A 35 4.00 -16.77 5.45
C GLU A 35 3.60 -17.16 4.01
N ALA A 36 2.33 -17.00 3.64
CA ALA A 36 1.84 -17.33 2.31
C ALA A 36 2.50 -16.46 1.21
N GLU A 37 2.75 -15.18 1.51
CA GLU A 37 3.52 -14.26 0.67
C GLU A 37 5.04 -14.55 0.71
N GLY A 38 5.48 -15.50 1.53
CA GLY A 38 6.87 -15.97 1.59
C GLY A 38 7.84 -14.98 2.22
N LEU A 39 7.38 -14.15 3.16
CA LEU A 39 8.27 -13.28 3.94
C LEU A 39 8.86 -14.00 5.15
N ILE A 40 8.22 -15.08 5.61
CA ILE A 40 8.68 -15.95 6.69
C ILE A 40 8.48 -17.41 6.30
N GLU A 41 9.34 -18.29 6.80
CA GLU A 41 9.31 -19.73 6.51
C GLU A 41 9.43 -20.55 7.81
N PRO A 42 8.39 -20.53 8.68
CA PRO A 42 8.40 -21.27 9.92
C PRO A 42 8.48 -22.79 9.66
N GLN A 43 9.20 -23.49 10.52
CA GLN A 43 9.36 -24.95 10.38
C GLN A 43 8.03 -25.65 10.55
N ARG A 44 7.85 -26.77 9.84
CA ARG A 44 6.68 -27.65 10.01
C ARG A 44 7.07 -28.92 10.75
N THR A 45 6.26 -29.30 11.72
CA THR A 45 6.37 -30.62 12.34
C THR A 45 5.93 -31.71 11.34
N PRO A 46 6.31 -32.98 11.54
CA PRO A 46 5.79 -34.10 10.74
C PRO A 46 4.25 -34.19 10.75
N SER A 47 3.61 -33.66 11.80
CA SER A 47 2.15 -33.57 11.94
C SER A 47 1.53 -32.33 11.27
N GLY A 48 2.33 -31.47 10.61
CA GLY A 48 1.85 -30.31 9.84
C GLY A 48 1.69 -28.99 10.61
N TYR A 49 2.02 -28.95 11.90
CA TYR A 49 1.94 -27.72 12.71
C TYR A 49 3.14 -26.80 12.48
N ARG A 50 2.90 -25.49 12.49
CA ARG A 50 3.94 -24.46 12.37
C ARG A 50 4.68 -24.28 13.68
N LYS A 51 6.00 -24.21 13.60
CA LYS A 51 6.91 -23.93 14.70
C LYS A 51 7.74 -22.71 14.34
N PHE A 52 7.49 -21.63 15.06
CA PHE A 52 8.20 -20.37 14.94
C PHE A 52 9.44 -20.42 15.83
N THR A 53 10.53 -19.90 15.32
CA THR A 53 11.77 -19.68 16.09
C THR A 53 11.81 -18.22 16.57
N PRO A 54 12.70 -17.89 17.53
CA PRO A 54 12.92 -16.49 17.90
C PRO A 54 13.29 -15.60 16.70
N ALA A 55 14.08 -16.14 15.76
CA ALA A 55 14.44 -15.42 14.54
C ALA A 55 13.23 -15.10 13.64
N ASP A 56 12.25 -16.01 13.55
CA ASP A 56 11.01 -15.76 12.81
C ASP A 56 10.21 -14.62 13.46
N VAL A 57 10.19 -14.54 14.79
CA VAL A 57 9.52 -13.47 15.52
C VAL A 57 10.22 -12.13 15.30
N ASP A 58 11.55 -12.09 15.33
CA ASP A 58 12.30 -10.85 15.05
C ASP A 58 12.12 -10.39 13.60
N ARG A 59 12.08 -11.33 12.66
CA ARG A 59 11.74 -11.05 11.26
C ARG A 59 10.31 -10.51 11.12
N LEU A 60 9.34 -11.08 11.83
CA LEU A 60 7.97 -10.56 11.89
C LEU A 60 7.92 -9.14 12.47
N ARG A 61 8.66 -8.84 13.55
CA ARG A 61 8.77 -7.48 14.10
C ARG A 61 9.30 -6.50 13.05
N PHE A 62 10.36 -6.88 12.34
CA PHE A 62 10.92 -6.04 11.27
C PHE A 62 9.89 -5.76 10.18
N ILE A 63 9.20 -6.79 9.68
CA ILE A 63 8.17 -6.65 8.63
C ILE A 63 7.05 -5.73 9.11
N LEU A 64 6.53 -5.97 10.32
CA LEU A 64 5.40 -5.22 10.86
C LEU A 64 5.76 -3.75 11.15
N SER A 65 6.97 -3.48 11.67
CA SER A 65 7.47 -2.10 11.81
C SER A 65 7.65 -1.41 10.46
N ALA A 66 8.22 -2.11 9.47
CA ALA A 66 8.37 -1.58 8.11
C ALA A 66 7.02 -1.23 7.46
N GLN A 67 5.97 -2.02 7.71
CA GLN A 67 4.62 -1.71 7.23
C GLN A 67 3.97 -0.57 8.03
N ARG A 68 4.06 -0.58 9.36
CA ARG A 68 3.40 0.40 10.25
C ARG A 68 4.03 1.79 10.16
N ASP A 69 5.35 1.85 10.28
CA ASP A 69 6.06 3.12 10.46
C ASP A 69 6.49 3.74 9.13
N ARG A 70 6.66 2.90 8.09
CA ARG A 70 7.25 3.29 6.80
C ARG A 70 6.36 2.95 5.60
N TYR A 71 5.23 2.26 5.81
CA TYR A 71 4.28 1.90 4.78
C TYR A 71 4.92 1.18 3.58
N LEU A 72 5.95 0.36 3.83
CA LEU A 72 6.68 -0.32 2.76
C LEU A 72 5.87 -1.48 2.13
N PRO A 73 5.86 -1.62 0.80
CA PRO A 73 5.26 -2.76 0.13
C PRO A 73 5.94 -4.07 0.53
N LEU A 74 5.16 -5.15 0.72
CA LEU A 74 5.68 -6.48 1.09
C LEU A 74 6.74 -6.99 0.13
N ARG A 75 6.63 -6.64 -1.16
CA ARG A 75 7.65 -6.99 -2.17
C ARG A 75 9.00 -6.37 -1.84
N VAL A 76 9.05 -5.08 -1.51
CA VAL A 76 10.30 -4.36 -1.18
C VAL A 76 10.90 -4.95 0.09
N ILE A 77 10.07 -5.20 1.11
CA ILE A 77 10.48 -5.85 2.34
C ILE A 77 11.06 -7.25 2.05
N LYS A 78 10.39 -8.04 1.20
CA LYS A 78 10.82 -9.38 0.81
C LYS A 78 12.14 -9.36 0.06
N GLU A 79 12.31 -8.47 -0.93
CA GLU A 79 13.55 -8.33 -1.68
C GLU A 79 14.73 -7.96 -0.76
N TYR A 80 14.53 -7.01 0.15
CA TYR A 80 15.53 -6.64 1.16
C TYR A 80 15.90 -7.80 2.07
N LEU A 81 14.90 -8.50 2.62
CA LEU A 81 15.14 -9.63 3.51
C LEU A 81 15.86 -10.77 2.80
N GLN A 82 15.48 -11.08 1.54
CA GLN A 82 16.15 -12.09 0.74
C GLN A 82 17.60 -11.73 0.43
N ALA A 83 17.89 -10.46 0.19
CA ALA A 83 19.27 -10.01 -0.03
C ALA A 83 20.12 -10.19 1.23
N ARG A 84 19.56 -9.84 2.40
CA ARG A 84 20.20 -10.10 3.70
C ARG A 84 20.40 -11.58 3.98
N ASP A 85 19.42 -12.43 3.62
CA ASP A 85 19.53 -13.87 3.79
C ASP A 85 20.64 -14.48 2.91
N ARG A 86 20.95 -13.86 1.77
CA ARG A 86 22.10 -14.21 0.91
C ARG A 86 23.44 -13.67 1.44
N GLY A 87 23.44 -12.92 2.54
CA GLY A 87 24.63 -12.30 3.11
C GLY A 87 25.10 -11.03 2.38
N GLU A 88 24.26 -10.44 1.54
CA GLU A 88 24.58 -9.17 0.87
C GLU A 88 24.44 -8.02 1.89
N GLU A 89 25.44 -7.13 1.93
CA GLU A 89 25.32 -5.83 2.62
C GLU A 89 24.44 -4.92 1.77
N VAL A 90 23.13 -4.96 2.04
CA VAL A 90 22.15 -4.09 1.41
C VAL A 90 21.68 -3.08 2.43
N ASP A 91 21.74 -1.80 2.05
CA ASP A 91 21.18 -0.73 2.86
C ASP A 91 19.68 -0.98 3.08
N PRO A 92 19.15 -0.66 4.28
CA PRO A 92 17.72 -0.74 4.52
C PRO A 92 16.94 0.01 3.43
N PRO A 93 15.78 -0.48 2.96
CA PRO A 93 15.03 0.14 1.86
C PRO A 93 14.55 1.57 2.14
N TRP A 94 14.70 2.04 3.39
CA TRP A 94 14.44 3.41 3.81
C TRP A 94 15.69 4.31 3.87
N ALA A 95 16.88 3.78 3.57
CA ALA A 95 18.18 4.47 3.74
C ALA A 95 18.88 4.86 2.42
N ALA A 96 18.51 4.33 1.26
CA ALA A 96 19.24 4.56 0.01
C ALA A 96 18.57 5.57 -0.96
N PRO A 97 19.34 6.48 -1.61
CA PRO A 97 18.88 7.22 -2.78
C PRO A 97 18.82 6.29 -4.01
N ALA A 98 17.75 6.43 -4.79
CA ALA A 98 17.35 5.52 -5.86
C ALA A 98 18.44 5.19 -6.90
N ARG A 99 18.68 3.89 -7.12
CA ARG A 99 19.36 3.35 -8.31
C ARG A 99 18.42 2.35 -9.00
N PRO A 100 18.23 2.42 -10.34
CA PRO A 100 17.28 1.56 -11.02
C PRO A 100 17.92 0.21 -11.36
N ALA A 101 17.38 -0.89 -10.83
CA ALA A 101 17.62 -2.24 -11.34
C ALA A 101 16.51 -2.61 -12.34
N ARG A 102 16.91 -3.06 -13.53
CA ARG A 102 16.04 -3.28 -14.70
C ARG A 102 15.53 -4.73 -14.76
N ALA A 103 14.19 -4.89 -14.72
CA ALA A 103 13.33 -5.99 -15.24
C ALA A 103 13.53 -7.45 -14.69
N PRO A 104 12.51 -8.37 -14.75
CA PRO A 104 11.30 -8.35 -15.57
C PRO A 104 9.96 -8.43 -14.80
N ARG A 105 8.91 -8.15 -15.57
CA ARG A 105 7.48 -8.10 -15.22
C ARG A 105 7.02 -9.36 -14.50
N ARG A 106 6.45 -9.19 -13.29
CA ARG A 106 5.64 -10.19 -12.61
C ARG A 106 4.45 -9.48 -11.97
N LEU A 107 3.26 -9.95 -12.31
CA LEU A 107 2.00 -9.60 -11.66
C LEU A 107 2.08 -9.89 -10.16
N VAL A 108 1.26 -9.17 -9.39
CA VAL A 108 0.64 -9.50 -8.08
C VAL A 108 0.92 -8.51 -6.93
N ALA A 109 -0.17 -8.21 -6.22
CA ALA A 109 -0.38 -7.69 -4.87
C ALA A 109 0.02 -6.24 -4.55
N ALA A 110 -0.98 -5.36 -4.51
CA ALA A 110 -0.89 -4.03 -3.91
C ALA A 110 -1.54 -4.02 -2.52
N ASP A 111 -0.70 -4.23 -1.50
CA ASP A 111 -0.93 -3.76 -0.13
C ASP A 111 -0.67 -2.25 -0.09
N GLY A 112 -1.58 -1.53 0.58
CA GLY A 112 -1.76 -0.10 0.45
C GLY A 112 -0.75 0.74 1.22
N ALA A 113 -0.21 1.72 0.50
CA ALA A 113 0.36 2.96 0.98
C ALA A 113 0.07 4.00 -0.11
N ALA A 114 -0.37 5.20 0.26
CA ALA A 114 -0.61 6.27 -0.69
C ALA A 114 0.68 6.55 -1.47
N ALA A 115 0.74 6.08 -2.71
CA ALA A 115 1.81 6.41 -3.62
C ALA A 115 1.66 7.89 -3.99
N ALA A 116 2.72 8.66 -3.76
CA ALA A 116 2.84 9.99 -4.36
C ALA A 116 2.69 9.84 -5.89
N PRO A 117 1.83 10.62 -6.57
CA PRO A 117 1.66 10.54 -8.01
C PRO A 117 2.96 10.91 -8.73
N GLY A 118 3.77 9.91 -9.11
CA GLY A 118 4.92 10.19 -9.97
C GLY A 118 5.92 9.07 -10.27
N GLU A 119 5.81 7.88 -9.69
CA GLU A 119 6.60 6.72 -10.12
C GLU A 119 5.73 5.82 -11.01
N ASP A 120 6.27 5.35 -12.13
CA ASP A 120 5.56 4.48 -13.08
C ASP A 120 5.00 3.24 -12.38
N VAL A 121 3.74 3.35 -11.94
CA VAL A 121 2.99 2.28 -11.29
C VAL A 121 2.91 1.13 -12.30
N PRO A 122 3.30 -0.11 -11.95
CA PRO A 122 3.07 -1.24 -12.84
C PRO A 122 1.57 -1.26 -13.18
N ASP A 123 1.22 -1.39 -14.47
CA ASP A 123 -0.18 -1.36 -14.95
C ASP A 123 -1.00 -2.46 -14.27
N VAL A 124 -1.56 -2.14 -13.09
CA VAL A 124 -2.35 -3.04 -12.26
C VAL A 124 -3.66 -3.23 -13.00
N ARG A 125 -3.86 -4.43 -13.55
CA ARG A 125 -5.09 -4.78 -14.26
C ARG A 125 -5.86 -5.80 -13.44
N LEU A 126 -6.91 -5.34 -12.79
CA LEU A 126 -7.76 -6.17 -11.95
C LEU A 126 -9.07 -6.47 -12.68
N THR A 127 -9.45 -7.74 -12.69
CA THR A 127 -10.84 -8.10 -12.98
C THR A 127 -11.75 -7.60 -11.86
N ARG A 128 -13.06 -7.50 -12.13
CA ARG A 128 -14.04 -7.08 -11.12
C ARG A 128 -13.96 -7.90 -9.83
N ARG A 129 -13.88 -9.22 -9.94
CA ARG A 129 -13.75 -10.11 -8.79
C ARG A 129 -12.48 -9.82 -7.98
N GLN A 130 -11.35 -9.63 -8.66
CA GLN A 130 -10.09 -9.29 -8.00
C GLN A 130 -10.12 -7.92 -7.31
N LEU A 131 -10.86 -6.95 -7.86
CA LEU A 131 -11.06 -5.66 -7.21
C LEU A 131 -11.84 -5.81 -5.90
N LEU A 132 -12.96 -6.52 -5.92
CA LEU A 132 -13.81 -6.77 -4.74
C LEU A 132 -13.04 -7.53 -3.66
N ASP A 133 -12.38 -8.62 -4.05
CA ASP A 133 -11.54 -9.43 -3.16
C ASP A 133 -10.42 -8.58 -2.53
N GLY A 134 -9.73 -7.77 -3.33
CA GLY A 134 -8.62 -6.93 -2.88
C GLY A 134 -9.03 -5.71 -2.05
N ALA A 135 -10.26 -5.24 -2.21
CA ALA A 135 -10.81 -4.12 -1.45
C ALA A 135 -11.58 -4.56 -0.19
N ALA A 136 -11.86 -5.87 -0.05
CA ALA A 136 -12.84 -6.39 0.91
C ALA A 136 -14.19 -5.65 0.82
N ALA A 137 -14.66 -5.47 -0.41
CA ALA A 137 -15.90 -4.77 -0.75
C ALA A 137 -16.90 -5.72 -1.42
N ASP A 138 -18.18 -5.35 -1.41
CA ASP A 138 -19.24 -6.09 -2.10
C ASP A 138 -19.64 -5.43 -3.43
N GLU A 139 -20.50 -6.14 -4.16
CA GLU A 139 -20.97 -5.77 -5.50
C GLU A 139 -21.81 -4.48 -5.48
N GLU A 140 -22.58 -4.26 -4.41
CA GLU A 140 -23.44 -3.10 -4.21
C GLU A 140 -22.60 -1.83 -4.03
N LEU A 141 -21.59 -1.85 -3.15
CA LEU A 141 -20.68 -0.74 -2.96
C LEU A 141 -19.92 -0.41 -4.26
N LEU A 142 -19.48 -1.42 -5.01
CA LEU A 142 -18.80 -1.19 -6.28
C LEU A 142 -19.73 -0.54 -7.31
N ALA A 143 -20.99 -0.96 -7.40
CA ALA A 143 -21.97 -0.34 -8.28
C ALA A 143 -22.22 1.12 -7.89
N GLU A 144 -22.40 1.43 -6.61
CA GLU A 144 -22.55 2.82 -6.13
C GLU A 144 -21.34 3.70 -6.49
N LEU A 145 -20.13 3.16 -6.34
CA LEU A 145 -18.89 3.88 -6.67
C LEU A 145 -18.74 4.13 -8.18
N GLU A 146 -19.18 3.19 -9.02
CA GLU A 146 -19.21 3.34 -10.48
C GLU A 146 -20.25 4.39 -10.90
N ASP A 147 -21.46 4.34 -10.33
CA ASP A 147 -22.54 5.30 -10.59
C ASP A 147 -22.18 6.71 -10.12
N ALA A 148 -21.50 6.83 -8.98
CA ALA A 148 -20.96 8.10 -8.50
C ALA A 148 -19.76 8.60 -9.33
N GLY A 149 -19.23 7.76 -10.23
CA GLY A 149 -18.06 8.06 -11.07
C GLY A 149 -16.76 8.17 -10.28
N LEU A 150 -16.70 7.62 -9.07
CA LEU A 150 -15.51 7.54 -8.22
C LEU A 150 -14.57 6.42 -8.65
N VAL A 151 -15.12 5.36 -9.23
CA VAL A 151 -14.37 4.22 -9.76
C VAL A 151 -14.73 4.05 -11.23
N ARG A 152 -13.73 3.80 -12.07
CA ARG A 152 -13.92 3.52 -13.49
C ARG A 152 -13.04 2.36 -13.94
N ARG A 153 -13.51 1.65 -14.95
CA ARG A 153 -12.75 0.62 -15.67
C ARG A 153 -12.05 1.23 -16.88
N THR A 154 -10.86 0.71 -17.17
CA THR A 154 -10.17 0.92 -18.45
C THR A 154 -10.32 -0.35 -19.29
N GLY A 155 -11.18 -0.28 -20.30
CA GLY A 155 -11.58 -1.47 -21.07
C GLY A 155 -12.33 -2.48 -20.19
N ARG A 156 -11.73 -3.65 -19.96
CA ARG A 156 -12.31 -4.73 -19.12
C ARG A 156 -11.72 -4.84 -17.71
N HIS A 157 -10.79 -3.97 -17.35
CA HIS A 157 -10.02 -4.07 -16.11
C HIS A 157 -10.10 -2.78 -15.29
N TYR A 158 -9.82 -2.90 -14.00
CA TYR A 158 -9.63 -1.79 -13.07
C TYR A 158 -8.15 -1.56 -12.77
N GLY A 159 -7.80 -0.28 -12.62
CA GLY A 159 -6.47 0.19 -12.25
C GLY A 159 -6.17 0.11 -10.75
N ALA A 160 -4.96 0.53 -10.37
CA ALA A 160 -4.55 0.64 -8.97
C ALA A 160 -5.38 1.68 -8.20
N GLU A 161 -5.74 2.77 -8.88
CA GLU A 161 -6.51 3.90 -8.33
C GLU A 161 -7.93 3.44 -7.98
N ALA A 162 -8.55 2.64 -8.85
CA ALA A 162 -9.85 2.04 -8.59
C ALA A 162 -9.82 1.16 -7.32
N LEU A 163 -8.78 0.34 -7.16
CA LEU A 163 -8.60 -0.46 -5.94
C LEU A 163 -8.42 0.40 -4.70
N ALA A 164 -7.61 1.45 -4.78
CA ALA A 164 -7.40 2.37 -3.66
C ALA A 164 -8.70 3.05 -3.23
N VAL A 165 -9.49 3.56 -4.20
CA VAL A 165 -10.79 4.20 -3.94
C VAL A 165 -11.80 3.21 -3.36
N THR A 166 -11.96 2.02 -3.94
CA THR A 166 -12.90 1.02 -3.44
C THR A 166 -12.55 0.57 -2.01
N ARG A 167 -11.27 0.34 -1.73
CA ARG A 167 -10.80 -0.06 -0.39
C ARG A 167 -11.03 1.05 0.64
N ALA A 168 -10.73 2.30 0.28
CA ALA A 168 -10.97 3.45 1.15
C ALA A 168 -12.47 3.63 1.44
N ALA A 169 -13.32 3.52 0.42
CA ALA A 169 -14.77 3.61 0.57
C ALA A 169 -15.33 2.48 1.47
N ALA A 170 -14.85 1.25 1.30
CA ALA A 170 -15.23 0.13 2.17
C ALA A 170 -14.84 0.37 3.64
N ALA A 171 -13.65 0.93 3.87
CA ALA A 171 -13.20 1.31 5.21
C ALA A 171 -14.04 2.43 5.82
N LEU A 172 -14.36 3.48 5.04
CA LEU A 172 -15.19 4.61 5.43
C LEU A 172 -16.62 4.20 5.80
N GLY A 173 -17.18 3.20 5.12
CA GLY A 173 -18.50 2.63 5.43
C GLY A 173 -18.62 2.12 6.87
N ARG A 174 -17.53 1.55 7.43
CA ARG A 174 -17.48 1.12 8.84
C ARG A 174 -17.61 2.25 9.85
N HIS A 175 -17.39 3.48 9.42
CA HIS A 175 -17.53 4.70 10.21
C HIS A 175 -18.80 5.50 9.84
N GLY A 176 -19.73 4.91 9.09
CA GLY A 176 -20.99 5.56 8.67
C GLY A 176 -20.85 6.52 7.48
N VAL A 177 -19.67 6.59 6.84
CA VAL A 177 -19.45 7.44 5.68
C VAL A 177 -19.78 6.67 4.40
N GLN A 178 -20.90 7.03 3.78
CA GLN A 178 -21.43 6.40 2.57
C GLN A 178 -20.98 7.11 1.29
N VAL A 179 -21.14 6.44 0.13
CA VAL A 179 -20.72 6.94 -1.20
C VAL A 179 -21.28 8.33 -1.52
N ARG A 180 -22.51 8.63 -1.10
CA ARG A 180 -23.11 9.96 -1.29
C ARG A 180 -22.30 11.10 -0.66
N HIS A 181 -21.60 10.86 0.44
CA HIS A 181 -20.75 11.86 1.11
C HIS A 181 -19.44 12.07 0.34
N LEU A 182 -19.00 11.08 -0.44
CA LEU A 182 -17.79 11.15 -1.26
C LEU A 182 -17.97 11.99 -2.53
N ARG A 183 -19.20 12.35 -2.91
CA ARG A 183 -19.47 13.21 -4.07
C ARG A 183 -18.80 14.58 -3.93
N ALA A 184 -18.75 15.14 -2.71
CA ALA A 184 -18.06 16.40 -2.44
C ALA A 184 -16.54 16.26 -2.65
N VAL A 185 -15.97 15.13 -2.23
CA VAL A 185 -14.55 14.80 -2.44
C VAL A 185 -14.26 14.66 -3.92
N LYS A 186 -15.10 13.95 -4.68
CA LYS A 186 -14.99 13.84 -6.14
C LYS A 186 -15.01 15.22 -6.81
N ALA A 187 -15.97 16.07 -6.46
CA ALA A 187 -16.08 17.40 -7.04
C ALA A 187 -14.86 18.28 -6.73
N ALA A 188 -14.22 18.11 -5.57
CA ALA A 188 -12.96 18.78 -5.26
C ALA A 188 -11.82 18.26 -6.15
N ALA A 189 -11.68 16.94 -6.29
CA ALA A 189 -10.68 16.34 -7.18
C ALA A 189 -10.87 16.77 -8.66
N ASP A 190 -12.11 16.83 -9.16
CA ASP A 190 -12.40 17.30 -10.51
C ASP A 190 -11.95 18.76 -10.71
N ARG A 191 -12.11 19.62 -9.70
CA ARG A 191 -11.63 21.02 -9.73
C ARG A 191 -10.10 21.10 -9.69
N GLU A 192 -9.46 20.27 -8.88
CA GLU A 192 -7.99 20.17 -8.80
C GLU A 192 -7.40 19.73 -10.14
N LEU A 193 -8.00 18.73 -10.80
CA LEU A 193 -7.62 18.30 -12.14
C LEU A 193 -7.72 19.44 -13.16
N GLY A 194 -8.83 20.20 -13.15
CA GLY A 194 -8.98 21.37 -14.03
C GLY A 194 -7.90 22.44 -13.77
N LEU A 195 -7.50 22.64 -12.52
CA LEU A 195 -6.42 23.56 -12.15
C LEU A 195 -5.06 23.08 -12.69
N ILE A 196 -4.77 21.78 -12.56
CA ILE A 196 -3.56 21.16 -13.08
C ILE A 196 -3.52 21.28 -14.61
N GLU A 197 -4.62 20.94 -15.29
CA GLU A 197 -4.74 21.05 -16.75
C GLU A 197 -4.46 22.48 -17.24
N GLN A 198 -5.03 23.48 -16.58
CA GLN A 198 -4.78 24.89 -16.88
C GLN A 198 -3.32 25.28 -16.68
N ALA A 199 -2.68 24.79 -15.61
CA ALA A 199 -1.29 25.08 -15.28
C ALA A 199 -0.30 24.50 -16.31
N VAL A 200 -0.56 23.29 -16.82
CA VAL A 200 0.34 22.61 -17.77
C VAL A 200 0.01 22.85 -19.24
N ALA A 201 -1.17 23.40 -19.55
CA ALA A 201 -1.58 23.72 -20.93
C ALA A 201 -0.55 24.54 -21.74
N PRO A 202 0.16 25.54 -21.18
CA PRO A 202 1.20 26.26 -21.90
C PRO A 202 2.41 25.37 -22.29
N LEU A 203 2.80 24.44 -21.42
CA LEU A 203 3.93 23.53 -21.64
C LEU A 203 3.61 22.54 -22.78
N LEU A 204 2.37 22.03 -22.82
CA LEU A 204 1.89 21.14 -23.87
C LEU A 204 1.84 21.82 -25.25
N ARG A 205 1.64 23.15 -25.31
CA ARG A 205 1.60 23.92 -26.56
C ARG A 205 2.98 24.23 -27.14
N ARG A 206 4.04 24.11 -26.34
CA ARG A 206 5.41 24.45 -26.77
C ARG A 206 5.92 23.38 -27.73
N ARG A 207 6.23 23.76 -28.99
CA ARG A 207 6.89 22.86 -29.95
C ARG A 207 8.38 22.73 -29.61
N GLY A 208 8.77 21.59 -29.04
CA GLY A 208 10.16 21.23 -28.78
C GLY A 208 10.29 19.84 -28.14
N PRO A 209 11.42 19.16 -28.28
CA PRO A 209 11.68 17.91 -27.55
C PRO A 209 11.64 18.19 -26.04
N GLY A 210 10.85 17.41 -25.30
CA GLY A 210 10.74 17.49 -23.83
C GLY A 210 9.51 18.23 -23.27
N GLY A 211 8.72 18.95 -24.10
CA GLY A 211 7.51 19.64 -23.63
C GLY A 211 6.48 18.73 -22.95
N PRO A 212 6.13 17.56 -23.52
CA PRO A 212 5.21 16.61 -22.88
C PRO A 212 5.73 16.04 -21.55
N GLU A 213 7.03 15.69 -21.49
CA GLU A 213 7.65 15.14 -20.27
C GLU A 213 7.76 16.20 -19.16
N GLU A 214 8.00 17.46 -19.51
CA GLU A 214 8.00 18.59 -18.59
C GLU A 214 6.58 18.90 -18.08
N ALA A 215 5.58 18.85 -18.95
CA ALA A 215 4.17 18.99 -18.57
C ALA A 215 3.73 17.89 -17.61
N GLU A 216 4.10 16.64 -17.88
CA GLU A 216 3.79 15.50 -17.01
C GLU A 216 4.45 15.60 -15.63
N ARG A 217 5.75 15.92 -15.58
CA ARG A 217 6.47 16.15 -14.31
C ARG A 217 5.84 17.29 -13.51
N THR A 218 5.47 18.37 -14.19
CA THR A 218 4.84 19.53 -13.56
C THR A 218 3.45 19.19 -13.02
N ALA A 219 2.62 18.47 -13.80
CA ALA A 219 1.30 18.02 -13.37
C ALA A 219 1.38 17.15 -12.11
N ARG A 220 2.30 16.18 -12.10
CA ARG A 220 2.59 15.31 -10.96
C ARG A 220 2.99 16.13 -9.72
N ALA A 221 3.91 17.08 -9.87
CA ALA A 221 4.34 17.95 -8.78
C ALA A 221 3.21 18.80 -8.19
N ILE A 222 2.33 19.36 -9.05
CA ILE A 222 1.17 20.15 -8.59
C ILE A 222 0.18 19.25 -7.84
N ALA A 223 -0.13 18.06 -8.36
CA ALA A 223 -1.01 17.10 -7.69
C ALA A 223 -0.49 16.73 -6.29
N ASP A 224 0.82 16.46 -6.18
CA ASP A 224 1.51 16.19 -4.91
C ASP A 224 1.33 17.32 -3.89
N LEU A 225 1.50 18.56 -4.33
CA LEU A 225 1.37 19.74 -3.48
C LEU A 225 -0.08 19.98 -3.04
N LEU A 226 -1.04 19.84 -3.96
CA LEU A 226 -2.46 19.97 -3.64
C LEU A 226 -2.91 18.93 -2.61
N ALA A 227 -2.48 17.67 -2.76
CA ALA A 227 -2.77 16.62 -1.79
C ALA A 227 -2.20 16.94 -0.39
N ARG A 228 -0.98 17.50 -0.31
CA ARG A 228 -0.37 17.94 0.96
C ARG A 228 -1.14 19.10 1.59
N VAL A 229 -1.58 20.08 0.80
CA VAL A 229 -2.40 21.20 1.26
C VAL A 229 -3.73 20.68 1.81
N HIS A 230 -4.41 19.79 1.08
CA HIS A 230 -5.67 19.19 1.52
C HIS A 230 -5.51 18.47 2.87
N ALA A 231 -4.51 17.61 3.00
CA ALA A 231 -4.23 16.90 4.23
C ALA A 231 -3.94 17.86 5.40
N ALA A 232 -3.14 18.90 5.17
CA ALA A 232 -2.82 19.90 6.19
C ALA A 232 -4.07 20.67 6.66
N LEU A 233 -4.96 21.06 5.74
CA LEU A 233 -6.22 21.74 6.06
C LEU A 233 -7.17 20.85 6.87
N VAL A 234 -7.31 19.58 6.50
CA VAL A 234 -8.12 18.61 7.26
C VAL A 234 -7.55 18.42 8.67
N CYS A 235 -6.22 18.23 8.80
CA CYS A 235 -5.58 18.09 10.11
C CYS A 235 -5.68 19.36 10.97
N ALA A 236 -5.66 20.55 10.37
CA ALA A 236 -5.85 21.80 11.09
C ALA A 236 -7.30 21.93 11.60
N GLY A 237 -8.30 21.68 10.74
CA GLY A 237 -9.71 21.73 11.10
C GLY A 237 -10.11 20.68 12.14
N LEU A 238 -9.52 19.48 12.09
CA LEU A 238 -9.77 18.44 13.09
C LEU A 238 -9.30 18.87 14.49
N ARG A 239 -8.10 19.46 14.59
CA ARG A 239 -7.58 20.00 15.86
C ARG A 239 -8.53 21.04 16.44
N GLU A 240 -8.95 22.01 15.63
CA GLU A 240 -9.91 23.03 16.05
C GLU A 240 -11.25 22.45 16.51
N THR A 241 -11.71 21.36 15.90
CA THR A 241 -12.99 20.72 16.26
C THR A 241 -12.88 19.90 17.55
N LEU A 242 -11.73 19.27 17.80
CA LEU A 242 -11.50 18.44 18.99
C LEU A 242 -11.04 19.25 20.22
N ASP A 243 -10.44 20.43 19.99
CA ASP A 243 -10.02 21.35 21.04
C ASP A 243 -11.18 22.24 21.56
N ARG A 244 -12.40 22.06 21.03
CA ARG A 244 -13.64 22.71 21.47
C ARG A 244 -14.49 21.76 22.33
#